data_AF-A0A7V3RGY5-F1
#
_entry.id   AF-A0A7V3RGY5-F1
#
_cell.length_a   1.000
_cell.length_b   1.000
_cell.length_c   1.000
_cell.angle_alpha   90.00
_cell.angle_beta   90.00
_cell.angle_gamma   90.00
#
_symmetry.space_group_name_H-M   'P 1'
#
loop_
_entity.id
_entity.type
_entity.pdbx_description
1 polymer ?
#
loop_
_entity_poly.entity_id
_entity_poly.type
_entity_poly.pdbx_seq_one_letter_code
_entity_poly.pdbx_strand_id
1 'polypeptide(L)'
;MEYSFSAQKPGATFLLISPTAKATGMAYVWTSIVRDASANYYNGAGLAFLKSVNITFTYFKYLPGLQDDMPYIYVAGAYPLVNSSWGFDVICYSPGKKYFFDRNGNYLGEKRVYDISPQIN
;
A
#
# COMPACT_ATOMS: atom_id res chain seq x y z
N MET A 1 -20.63 22.19 23.66
CA MET A 1 -19.15 22.18 23.58
C MET A 1 -18.81 21.18 22.48
N GLU A 2 -18.75 21.66 21.23
CA GLU A 2 -18.49 20.83 20.06
C GLU A 2 -16.98 20.60 19.94
N TYR A 3 -16.52 19.37 20.15
CA TYR A 3 -15.15 18.99 19.87
C TYR A 3 -15.02 18.78 18.37
N SER A 4 -14.59 19.82 17.65
CA SER A 4 -14.24 19.70 16.24
C SER A 4 -12.91 18.95 16.14
N PHE A 5 -12.98 17.64 15.91
CA PHE A 5 -11.79 16.81 15.70
C PHE A 5 -11.28 17.11 14.28
N SER A 6 -10.16 17.83 14.17
CA SER A 6 -9.49 18.04 12.89
C SER A 6 -9.07 16.68 12.33
N ALA A 7 -9.63 16.28 11.18
CA ALA A 7 -9.23 15.05 10.51
C ALA A 7 -7.73 15.11 10.19
N GLN A 8 -6.96 14.17 10.71
CA GLN A 8 -5.55 14.03 10.36
C GLN A 8 -5.45 13.70 8.86
N LYS A 9 -4.62 14.46 8.15
CA LYS A 9 -4.43 14.33 6.70
C LYS A 9 -3.05 13.74 6.43
N PRO A 10 -2.92 12.41 6.28
CA PRO A 10 -1.64 11.78 6.03
C PRO A 10 -1.09 12.18 4.64
N GLY A 11 0.21 12.48 4.57
CA GLY A 11 0.86 12.90 3.32
C GLY A 11 0.88 11.81 2.23
N ALA A 12 0.81 10.55 2.62
CA ALA A 12 0.76 9.38 1.74
C ALA A 12 -0.48 8.53 2.07
N THR A 13 -1.67 8.99 1.66
CA THR A 13 -2.94 8.31 1.98
C THR A 13 -3.04 6.90 1.38
N PHE A 14 -2.33 6.63 0.28
CA PHE A 14 -2.30 5.31 -0.35
C PHE A 14 -1.70 4.23 0.56
N LEU A 15 -0.87 4.61 1.54
CA LEU A 15 -0.34 3.70 2.54
C LEU A 15 -1.41 3.23 3.53
N LEU A 16 -2.62 3.80 3.57
CA LEU A 16 -3.72 3.31 4.39
C LEU A 16 -4.53 2.22 3.70
N ILE A 17 -4.30 2.00 2.41
CA ILE A 17 -4.97 0.97 1.63
C ILE A 17 -4.35 -0.37 2.01
N SER A 18 -5.18 -1.38 2.32
CA SER A 18 -4.66 -2.71 2.63
C SER A 18 -3.87 -3.26 1.44
N PRO A 19 -2.62 -3.68 1.65
CA PRO A 19 -1.79 -4.20 0.58
C PRO A 19 -2.20 -5.60 0.10
N THR A 20 -2.96 -6.37 0.88
CA THR A 20 -3.30 -7.76 0.54
C THR A 20 -4.77 -8.10 0.73
N ALA A 21 -5.28 -8.96 -0.16
CA ALA A 21 -6.67 -9.43 -0.10
C ALA A 21 -6.98 -10.18 1.21
N LYS A 22 -6.01 -10.94 1.74
CA LYS A 22 -6.19 -11.67 3.00
C LYS A 22 -6.38 -10.71 4.18
N ALA A 23 -5.56 -9.67 4.25
CA ALA A 23 -5.68 -8.66 5.30
C ALA A 23 -6.98 -7.88 5.19
N THR A 24 -7.42 -7.55 3.98
CA THR A 24 -8.73 -6.94 3.76
C THR A 24 -9.87 -7.85 4.21
N GLY A 25 -9.80 -9.15 3.89
CA GLY A 25 -10.81 -10.14 4.31
C GLY A 25 -10.89 -10.35 5.82
N MET A 26 -9.80 -10.15 6.55
CA MET A 26 -9.76 -10.22 8.03
C MET A 26 -9.97 -8.85 8.69
N ALA A 27 -10.60 -7.90 8.00
CA ALA A 27 -10.86 -6.55 8.50
C ALA A 27 -9.60 -5.83 9.01
N TYR A 28 -8.48 -5.96 8.29
CA TYR A 28 -7.20 -5.31 8.57
C TYR A 28 -6.51 -5.77 9.88
N VAL A 29 -7.04 -6.81 10.54
CA VAL A 29 -6.44 -7.40 11.74
C VAL A 29 -5.33 -8.36 11.34
N TRP A 30 -4.16 -7.81 11.01
CA TRP A 30 -3.04 -8.58 10.45
C TRP A 30 -1.73 -8.48 11.24
N THR A 31 -1.70 -7.74 12.34
CA THR A 31 -0.49 -7.55 13.18
C THR A 31 -0.04 -8.83 13.90
N SER A 32 -0.94 -9.78 14.14
CA SER A 32 -0.63 -11.06 14.80
C SER A 32 -0.19 -12.17 13.83
N ILE A 33 -0.24 -11.93 12.52
CA ILE A 33 0.12 -12.93 11.50
C ILE A 33 1.61 -12.81 11.18
N VAL A 34 2.36 -13.90 11.38
CA VAL A 34 3.84 -13.92 11.34
C VAL A 34 4.43 -14.81 10.24
N ARG A 35 3.61 -15.31 9.31
CA ARG A 35 4.00 -16.38 8.35
C ARG A 35 3.87 -16.01 6.88
N ASP A 36 3.78 -14.72 6.57
CA ASP A 36 3.49 -14.24 5.21
C ASP A 36 4.34 -13.01 4.88
N ALA A 37 4.69 -12.78 3.61
CA ALA A 37 5.47 -11.62 3.20
C ALA A 37 4.76 -10.29 3.48
N SER A 38 3.43 -10.32 3.64
CA SER A 38 2.64 -9.17 4.11
C SER A 38 2.99 -8.71 5.53
N ALA A 39 3.72 -9.51 6.31
CA ALA A 39 4.26 -9.08 7.60
C ALA A 39 5.23 -7.88 7.45
N ASN A 40 5.88 -7.70 6.30
CA ASN A 40 6.71 -6.53 6.02
C ASN A 40 5.96 -5.20 6.23
N TYR A 41 4.68 -5.16 5.85
CA TYR A 41 3.83 -3.97 5.98
C TYR A 41 3.14 -3.88 7.35
N TYR A 42 2.72 -5.00 7.95
CA TYR A 42 1.92 -5.00 9.17
C TYR A 42 2.72 -5.18 10.48
N ASN A 43 3.74 -6.03 10.47
CA ASN A 43 4.54 -6.39 11.65
C ASN A 43 5.91 -6.99 11.26
N GLY A 44 6.93 -6.13 11.12
CA GLY A 44 8.29 -6.57 10.80
C GLY A 44 8.89 -7.55 11.83
N ALA A 45 8.55 -7.42 13.12
CA ALA A 45 9.01 -8.35 14.15
C ALA A 45 8.47 -9.78 13.96
N GLY A 46 7.32 -9.91 13.28
CA GLY A 46 6.75 -11.20 12.90
C GLY A 46 7.60 -12.00 11.92
N LEU A 47 8.42 -11.33 11.10
CA LEU A 47 9.27 -11.98 10.10
C LEU A 47 10.27 -12.95 10.75
N ALA A 48 10.74 -12.68 11.96
CA ALA A 48 11.68 -13.55 12.68
C ALA A 48 11.16 -14.99 12.89
N PHE A 49 9.83 -15.21 12.80
CA PHE A 49 9.20 -16.52 12.95
C PHE A 49 8.87 -17.21 11.62
N LEU A 50 9.30 -16.62 10.49
CA LEU A 50 9.12 -17.19 9.17
C LEU A 50 9.94 -18.48 9.02
N LYS A 51 9.32 -19.54 8.52
CA LYS A 51 9.97 -20.87 8.34
C LYS A 51 10.38 -21.17 6.90
N SER A 52 9.83 -20.45 5.94
CA SER A 52 10.04 -20.70 4.50
C SER A 52 9.94 -19.40 3.72
N VAL A 53 10.61 -19.34 2.58
CA VAL A 53 10.55 -18.18 1.67
C VAL A 53 9.10 -17.93 1.27
N ASN A 54 8.66 -16.68 1.36
CA ASN A 54 7.31 -16.28 0.98
C ASN A 54 7.38 -15.07 0.05
N ILE A 55 6.57 -15.09 -1.01
CA ILE A 55 6.41 -13.99 -1.95
C ILE A 55 4.91 -13.73 -2.07
N THR A 56 4.51 -12.47 -1.97
CA THR A 56 3.13 -12.03 -2.13
C THR A 56 3.05 -10.97 -3.21
N PHE A 57 2.06 -11.13 -4.09
CA PHE A 57 1.73 -10.18 -5.14
C PHE A 57 0.25 -9.85 -5.04
N THR A 58 -0.11 -8.58 -5.17
CA THR A 58 -1.50 -8.13 -5.20
C THR A 58 -1.66 -7.01 -6.21
N TYR A 59 -2.69 -7.13 -7.05
CA TYR A 59 -3.08 -6.11 -8.02
C TYR A 59 -4.59 -5.92 -7.96
N PHE A 60 -5.03 -4.66 -7.89
CA PHE A 60 -6.44 -4.32 -8.03
C PHE A 60 -6.62 -2.87 -8.47
N LYS A 61 -7.82 -2.54 -8.97
CA LYS A 61 -8.23 -1.15 -9.23
C LYS A 61 -8.84 -0.57 -7.95
N TYR A 62 -8.26 0.50 -7.43
CA TYR A 62 -8.75 1.18 -6.24
C TYR A 62 -9.90 2.12 -6.60
N LEU A 63 -11.07 1.97 -5.96
CA LEU A 63 -12.27 2.81 -6.14
C LEU A 63 -12.68 3.01 -7.63
N PRO A 64 -13.06 1.93 -8.34
CA PRO A 64 -13.45 2.02 -9.75
C PRO A 64 -14.65 2.93 -10.02
N GLY A 65 -15.52 3.14 -9.01
CA GLY A 65 -16.66 4.04 -9.10
C GLY A 65 -16.29 5.54 -9.09
N LEU A 66 -15.08 5.90 -8.66
CA LEU A 66 -14.59 7.28 -8.72
C LEU A 66 -13.82 7.54 -10.02
N GLN A 67 -12.93 6.61 -10.40
CA GLN A 67 -12.16 6.68 -11.63
C GLN A 67 -11.73 5.26 -12.04
N ASP A 68 -11.90 4.91 -13.32
CA ASP A 68 -11.62 3.55 -13.81
C ASP A 68 -10.12 3.20 -13.88
N ASP A 69 -9.25 4.20 -13.73
CA ASP A 69 -7.81 4.15 -14.04
C ASP A 69 -6.90 4.31 -12.80
N MET A 70 -7.28 3.71 -11.68
CA MET A 70 -6.50 3.76 -10.42
C MET A 70 -5.85 2.41 -10.07
N PRO A 71 -4.76 1.98 -10.74
CA PRO A 71 -4.06 0.75 -10.40
C PRO A 71 -3.35 0.85 -9.04
N TYR A 72 -3.49 -0.20 -8.24
CA TYR A 72 -2.74 -0.45 -7.03
C TYR A 72 -1.99 -1.77 -7.17
N ILE A 73 -0.68 -1.74 -6.94
CA ILE A 73 0.21 -2.89 -6.98
C ILE A 73 0.94 -2.99 -5.65
N TYR A 74 0.95 -4.18 -5.08
CA TYR A 74 1.77 -4.53 -3.93
C TYR A 74 2.58 -5.77 -4.23
N VAL A 75 3.88 -5.69 -3.96
CA VAL A 75 4.83 -6.80 -4.06
C VAL A 75 5.57 -6.89 -2.75
N ALA A 76 5.65 -8.08 -2.16
CA ALA A 76 6.46 -8.31 -0.99
C ALA A 76 7.21 -9.64 -1.07
N GLY A 77 8.43 -9.66 -0.58
CA GLY A 77 9.26 -10.85 -0.42
C GLY A 77 9.76 -10.95 1.02
N ALA A 78 9.81 -12.18 1.54
CA ALA A 78 10.39 -12.45 2.84
C ALA A 78 11.22 -13.74 2.79
N TYR A 79 12.43 -13.68 3.33
CA TYR A 79 13.39 -14.77 3.32
C TYR A 79 13.85 -15.09 4.74
N PRO A 80 13.65 -16.34 5.21
CA PRO A 80 14.10 -16.75 6.53
C PRO A 80 15.60 -17.07 6.53
N LEU A 81 16.32 -16.56 7.52
CA LEU A 81 17.64 -17.03 7.91
C LEU A 81 17.52 -17.99 9.11
N VAL A 82 18.66 -18.50 9.58
CA VAL A 82 18.71 -19.49 10.69
C VAL A 82 18.09 -18.96 11.99
N ASN A 83 18.37 -17.71 12.35
CA ASN A 83 17.91 -17.07 13.61
C ASN A 83 17.26 -15.68 13.39
N SER A 84 17.01 -15.30 12.14
CA SER A 84 16.48 -13.98 11.77
C SER A 84 15.74 -14.13 10.44
N SER A 85 15.07 -13.09 9.99
CA SER A 85 14.51 -13.00 8.65
C SER A 85 14.69 -11.58 8.13
N TRP A 86 14.77 -11.43 6.82
CA TRP A 86 14.70 -10.13 6.17
C TRP A 86 13.57 -10.16 5.16
N GLY A 87 13.04 -8.99 4.87
CA GLY A 87 12.00 -8.85 3.87
C GLY A 87 11.98 -7.47 3.25
N PHE A 88 11.31 -7.38 2.11
CA PHE A 88 11.11 -6.14 1.41
C PHE A 88 9.68 -6.09 0.89
N ASP A 89 9.16 -4.89 0.76
CA ASP A 89 7.91 -4.65 0.10
C ASP A 89 7.92 -3.34 -0.70
N VAL A 90 7.11 -3.31 -1.75
CA VAL A 90 6.96 -2.16 -2.62
C VAL A 90 5.47 -1.99 -2.92
N ILE A 91 4.99 -0.79 -2.64
CA ILE A 91 3.65 -0.33 -3.01
C ILE A 91 3.79 0.65 -4.16
N CYS A 92 3.08 0.41 -5.25
CA CYS A 92 2.94 1.34 -6.36
C CYS A 92 1.46 1.65 -6.55
N TYR A 93 1.10 2.93 -6.50
CA TYR A 93 -0.26 3.40 -6.66
C TYR A 93 -0.32 4.54 -7.68
N SER A 94 -1.40 4.60 -8.46
CA SER A 94 -1.70 5.78 -9.27
C SER A 94 -3.10 6.28 -8.97
N PRO A 95 -3.29 7.56 -8.60
CA PRO A 95 -4.61 8.18 -8.44
C PRO A 95 -5.33 8.45 -9.78
N GLY A 96 -4.85 7.88 -10.88
CA GLY A 96 -5.42 8.04 -12.20
C GLY A 96 -5.00 9.33 -12.89
N LYS A 97 -5.69 9.62 -13.99
CA LYS A 97 -5.39 10.74 -14.88
C LYS A 97 -5.80 12.05 -14.20
N LYS A 98 -4.89 13.03 -14.19
CA LYS A 98 -5.18 14.39 -13.73
C LYS A 98 -5.17 15.35 -14.91
N TYR A 99 -6.19 16.20 -14.95
CA TYR A 99 -6.32 17.27 -15.92
C TYR A 99 -5.66 18.53 -15.39
N PHE A 100 -4.72 19.09 -16.15
CA PHE A 100 -4.04 20.33 -15.78
C PHE A 100 -4.67 21.50 -16.55
N PHE A 101 -5.03 22.55 -15.82
CA PHE A 101 -5.56 23.80 -16.37
C PHE A 101 -4.62 24.94 -16.00
N ASP A 102 -4.38 25.84 -16.96
CA ASP A 102 -3.67 27.10 -16.69
C ASP A 102 -4.57 28.07 -15.89
N ARG A 103 -3.98 29.11 -15.31
CA ARG A 103 -4.70 30.15 -14.56
C ARG A 103 -5.74 30.90 -15.39
N ASN A 104 -5.62 30.81 -16.73
CA ASN A 104 -6.54 31.37 -17.71
C ASN A 104 -7.60 30.34 -18.20
N GLY A 105 -7.65 29.14 -17.63
CA GLY A 105 -8.63 28.09 -17.98
C GLY A 105 -8.28 27.25 -19.22
N ASN A 106 -7.10 27.43 -19.81
CA ASN A 106 -6.64 26.65 -20.96
C ASN A 106 -6.20 25.24 -20.52
N TYR A 107 -6.60 24.23 -21.29
CA TYR A 107 -6.22 22.83 -21.05
C TYR A 107 -4.75 22.58 -21.41
N LEU A 108 -3.95 22.17 -20.43
CA LEU A 108 -2.50 21.96 -20.57
C LEU A 108 -2.13 20.50 -20.88
N GLY A 109 -3.10 19.58 -20.82
CA GLY A 109 -2.93 18.17 -21.12
C GLY A 109 -3.24 17.24 -19.97
N GLU A 110 -3.19 15.94 -20.27
CA GLU A 110 -3.42 14.85 -19.34
C GLU A 110 -2.06 14.28 -18.90
N LYS A 111 -1.83 14.16 -17.58
CA LYS A 111 -0.68 13.42 -17.05
C LYS A 111 -1.12 12.40 -16.01
N ARG A 112 -0.41 11.28 -16.01
CA ARG A 112 -0.55 10.25 -14.99
C ARG A 112 0.56 10.43 -13.96
N VAL A 113 0.17 10.42 -12.69
CA VAL A 113 1.09 10.48 -11.56
C VAL A 113 1.15 9.10 -10.92
N TYR A 114 2.34 8.70 -10.49
CA TYR A 114 2.57 7.46 -9.77
C TYR A 114 3.22 7.78 -8.43
N ASP A 115 2.67 7.20 -7.37
CA ASP A 115 3.19 7.23 -6.02
C ASP A 115 3.80 5.86 -5.71
N ILE A 116 5.02 5.85 -5.16
CA ILE A 116 5.78 4.62 -4.89
C ILE A 116 6.28 4.68 -3.44
N SER A 117 6.14 3.57 -2.72
CA SER A 117 6.69 3.39 -1.38
C SER A 117 7.46 2.07 -1.31
N PRO A 118 8.79 2.10 -1.31
CA PRO A 118 9.61 0.94 -0.98
C PRO A 118 9.83 0.85 0.53
N GLN A 119 9.87 -0.37 1.06
CA GLN A 119 10.19 -0.67 2.44
C GLN A 119 11.07 -1.92 2.52
N ILE A 120 11.95 -1.95 3.53
CA ILE A 120 12.82 -3.07 3.86
C ILE A 120 12.78 -3.29 5.38
N ASN A 121 12.76 -4.55 5.80
CA ASN A 121 12.73 -4.98 7.19
C ASN A 121 13.78 -6.06 7.46
#